data_AF-A0A7K2VWJ0-F1
#
_entry.id   AF-A0A7K2VWJ0-F1
#
_cell.length_a   1.000
_cell.length_b   1.000
_cell.length_c   1.000
_cell.angle_alpha   90.00
_cell.angle_beta   90.00
_cell.angle_gamma   90.00
#
_symmetry.space_group_name_H-M   'P 1'
#
loop_
_entity.id
_entity.type
_entity.pdbx_description
1 polymer ?
#
loop_
_entity_poly.entity_id
_entity_poly.type
_entity_poly.pdbx_seq_one_letter_code
_entity_poly.pdbx_strand_id
1 'polypeptide(L)'
;MFDYANLDRPIVVYADDWEVYRETRGVYFDLMEAPPGRVARTPEELAAVFRDGSYANASATARRAAFRRRFCQFDDGRAAERVVRRVLLGEPPESIPPVIPLAERIPAPAHALVRS
;
A
#
# COMPACT_ATOMS: atom_id res chain seq x y z
N MET A 1 -4.80 -1.06 -4.06
CA MET A 1 -3.94 -1.50 -2.94
C MET A 1 -2.78 -0.54 -2.67
N PHE A 2 -2.17 0.05 -3.71
CA PHE A 2 -1.03 0.97 -3.58
C PHE A 2 -1.31 2.17 -2.67
N ASP A 3 -2.42 2.88 -2.89
CA ASP A 3 -2.77 4.05 -2.06
C ASP A 3 -3.05 3.66 -0.60
N TYR A 4 -3.77 2.55 -0.41
CA TYR A 4 -4.08 2.05 0.93
C TYR A 4 -2.83 1.63 1.71
N ALA A 5 -1.78 1.15 1.02
CA ALA A 5 -0.52 0.76 1.65
C ALA A 5 0.21 1.95 2.31
N ASN A 6 -0.09 3.20 1.94
CA ASN A 6 0.41 4.38 2.65
C ASN A 6 -0.06 4.44 4.11
N LEU A 7 -1.20 3.82 4.44
CA LEU A 7 -1.74 3.76 5.81
C LEU A 7 -1.00 2.75 6.71
N ASP A 8 -0.14 1.90 6.14
CA ASP A 8 0.55 0.82 6.85
C ASP A 8 -0.36 -0.17 7.59
N ARG A 9 -1.57 -0.40 7.05
CA ARG A 9 -2.55 -1.32 7.63
C ARG A 9 -2.45 -2.70 6.96
N PRO A 10 -2.82 -3.79 7.67
CA PRO A 10 -2.87 -5.12 7.07
C PRO A 10 -3.69 -5.15 5.78
N ILE A 11 -3.22 -5.90 4.79
CA ILE A 11 -3.88 -6.12 3.50
C ILE A 11 -3.97 -7.63 3.28
N VAL A 12 -5.17 -8.11 2.94
CA VAL A 12 -5.39 -9.44 2.39
C VAL A 12 -5.90 -9.25 0.96
N VAL A 13 -5.28 -9.93 0.00
CA VAL A 13 -5.71 -9.90 -1.40
C VAL A 13 -6.45 -11.19 -1.70
N TYR A 14 -7.68 -11.07 -2.18
CA TYR A 14 -8.42 -12.19 -2.74
C TYR A 14 -8.28 -12.13 -4.27
N ALA A 15 -7.65 -13.15 -4.85
CA ALA A 15 -7.31 -13.22 -6.27
C ALA A 15 -7.59 -14.64 -6.78
N ASP A 16 -8.87 -14.97 -6.90
CA ASP A 16 -9.39 -16.28 -7.31
C ASP A 16 -9.26 -16.56 -8.81
N ASP A 17 -9.07 -15.52 -9.62
CA ASP A 17 -8.94 -15.61 -11.08
C ASP A 17 -7.58 -15.10 -11.60
N TRP A 18 -6.53 -15.06 -10.76
CA TRP A 18 -5.26 -14.40 -11.09
C TRP A 18 -4.67 -14.81 -12.44
N GLU A 19 -4.69 -16.10 -12.77
CA GLU A 19 -4.20 -16.62 -14.05
C GLU A 19 -4.95 -16.03 -15.25
N VAL A 20 -6.28 -15.96 -15.17
CA VAL A 20 -7.12 -15.38 -16.23
C VAL A 20 -6.91 -13.87 -16.27
N TYR A 21 -6.83 -13.22 -15.12
CA TYR A 21 -6.60 -11.78 -15.02
C TYR A 21 -5.28 -11.37 -15.68
N ARG A 22 -4.18 -12.04 -15.35
CA ARG A 22 -2.85 -11.70 -15.90
C ARG A 22 -2.78 -11.90 -17.41
N GLU A 23 -3.42 -12.94 -17.95
CA GLU A 23 -3.39 -13.25 -19.38
C GLU A 23 -4.26 -12.28 -20.18
N THR A 24 -5.45 -11.96 -19.68
CA THR A 24 -6.43 -11.14 -20.42
C THR A 24 -6.21 -9.64 -20.27
N ARG A 25 -5.65 -9.18 -19.14
CA ARG A 25 -5.44 -7.75 -18.85
C ARG A 25 -3.98 -7.34 -18.99
N GLY A 26 -3.05 -8.29 -18.87
CA GLY A 26 -1.65 -7.98 -18.62
C GLY A 26 -1.45 -7.35 -17.24
N VAL A 27 -0.24 -7.45 -16.70
CA VAL A 27 0.13 -6.82 -15.44
C VAL A 27 1.54 -6.24 -15.51
N TYR A 28 1.73 -5.05 -14.95
CA TYR A 28 3.05 -4.43 -14.83
C TYR A 28 3.87 -4.99 -13.66
N PHE A 29 3.23 -5.65 -12.71
CA PHE A 29 3.87 -6.30 -11.58
C PHE A 29 3.20 -7.64 -11.31
N ASP A 30 3.98 -8.64 -10.92
CA ASP A 30 3.43 -9.93 -10.49
C ASP A 30 2.99 -9.83 -9.02
N LEU A 31 1.67 -9.93 -8.81
CA LEU A 31 1.06 -9.92 -7.49
C LEU A 31 1.51 -11.10 -6.63
N MET A 32 1.76 -12.26 -7.24
CA MET A 32 2.14 -13.47 -6.52
C MET A 32 3.60 -13.43 -6.08
N GLU A 33 4.45 -12.71 -6.82
CA GLU A 33 5.86 -12.49 -6.47
C GLU A 33 6.02 -11.46 -5.34
N ALA A 34 5.27 -10.36 -5.38
CA ALA A 34 5.42 -9.25 -4.44
C ALA A 34 4.07 -8.77 -3.85
N PRO A 35 3.33 -9.61 -3.11
CA PRO A 35 2.06 -9.21 -2.54
C PRO A 35 2.23 -8.24 -1.37
N PRO A 36 1.27 -7.34 -1.13
CA PRO A 36 1.27 -6.45 0.03
C PRO A 36 0.90 -7.13 1.37
N GLY A 37 0.67 -8.45 1.35
CA GLY A 37 0.23 -9.21 2.52
C GLY A 37 -0.10 -10.68 2.21
N ARG A 38 -1.18 -11.20 2.81
CA ARG A 38 -1.68 -12.55 2.48
C ARG A 38 -2.44 -12.52 1.16
N VAL A 39 -2.33 -13.59 0.40
CA VAL A 39 -3.11 -13.81 -0.83
C VAL A 39 -3.96 -15.05 -0.60
N ALA A 40 -5.25 -14.97 -0.89
CA ALA A 40 -6.18 -16.09 -0.89
C ALA A 40 -6.74 -16.25 -2.31
N ARG A 41 -6.89 -17.51 -2.73
CA ARG A 41 -7.45 -17.90 -4.04
C ARG A 41 -8.82 -18.54 -3.93
N THR A 42 -9.26 -18.86 -2.71
CA THR A 42 -10.62 -19.34 -2.45
C THR A 42 -11.25 -18.63 -1.25
N PRO A 43 -12.59 -18.62 -1.14
CA PRO A 43 -13.27 -18.10 0.04
C PRO A 43 -12.85 -18.81 1.34
N GLU A 44 -12.54 -20.11 1.29
CA GLU A 44 -12.11 -20.89 2.45
C GLU A 44 -10.73 -20.45 2.95
N GLU A 45 -9.79 -20.22 2.03
CA GLU A 45 -8.46 -19.66 2.35
C GLU A 45 -8.60 -18.25 2.93
N LEU A 46 -9.46 -17.42 2.34
CA LEU A 46 -9.72 -16.07 2.83
C LEU A 46 -10.27 -16.10 4.26
N ALA A 47 -11.25 -16.95 4.53
CA ALA A 47 -11.82 -17.15 5.86
C ALA A 47 -10.79 -17.70 6.85
N ALA A 48 -9.92 -18.62 6.42
CA ALA A 48 -8.84 -19.15 7.27
C ALA A 48 -7.88 -18.02 7.71
N VAL A 49 -7.45 -17.17 6.77
CA VAL A 49 -6.55 -16.03 7.05
C VAL A 49 -7.09 -15.08 8.11
N PHE A 50 -8.41 -14.85 8.12
CA PHE A 50 -9.04 -14.02 9.15
C PHE A 50 -9.25 -14.76 10.47
N ARG A 51 -9.65 -16.04 10.43
CA ARG A 51 -9.85 -16.87 11.64
C ARG A 51 -8.56 -17.10 12.43
N ASP A 52 -7.45 -17.31 11.74
CA ASP A 52 -6.15 -17.60 12.37
C ASP A 52 -5.31 -16.34 12.66
N GLY A 53 -5.79 -15.16 12.25
CA GLY A 53 -5.10 -13.88 12.44
C GLY A 53 -3.84 -13.71 11.60
N SER A 54 -3.57 -14.61 10.64
CA SER A 54 -2.35 -14.60 9.84
C SER A 54 -2.24 -13.41 8.88
N TYR A 55 -3.33 -12.64 8.71
CA TYR A 55 -3.34 -11.37 7.99
C TYR A 55 -2.44 -10.29 8.62
N ALA A 56 -2.17 -10.37 9.92
CA ALA A 56 -1.38 -9.38 10.65
C ALA A 56 -0.08 -9.94 11.26
N ASN A 57 0.29 -11.18 10.94
CA ASN A 57 1.48 -11.80 11.50
C ASN A 57 2.79 -11.18 10.95
N ALA A 58 3.94 -11.64 11.47
CA ALA A 58 5.26 -11.12 11.08
C ALA A 58 5.53 -11.25 9.57
N SER A 59 5.11 -12.35 8.94
CA SER A 59 5.27 -12.56 7.50
C SER A 59 4.43 -11.58 6.68
N ALA A 60 3.16 -11.39 7.04
CA ALA A 60 2.29 -10.42 6.37
C ALA A 60 2.80 -8.98 6.57
N THR A 61 3.32 -8.66 7.75
CA THR A 61 3.94 -7.36 8.05
C THR A 61 5.21 -7.13 7.22
N ALA A 62 6.08 -8.14 7.08
CA ALA A 62 7.29 -8.04 6.27
C ALA A 62 6.97 -7.83 4.78
N ARG A 63 5.94 -8.53 4.26
CA ARG A 63 5.43 -8.34 2.89
C ARG A 63 4.90 -6.92 2.68
N ARG A 64 4.07 -6.42 3.61
CA ARG A 64 3.59 -5.03 3.57
C ARG A 64 4.74 -4.03 3.58
N ALA A 65 5.74 -4.22 4.44
CA ALA A 65 6.91 -3.34 4.51
C ALA A 65 7.71 -3.34 3.18
N ALA A 66 7.93 -4.51 2.57
CA ALA A 66 8.60 -4.62 1.27
C ALA A 66 7.80 -3.93 0.16
N PHE A 67 6.48 -4.14 0.14
CA PHE A 67 5.58 -3.51 -0.81
C PHE A 67 5.61 -1.98 -0.68
N ARG A 68 5.51 -1.45 0.54
CA ARG A 68 5.59 0.00 0.81
C ARG A 68 6.93 0.60 0.36
N ARG A 69 8.05 -0.08 0.62
CA ARG A 69 9.37 0.39 0.13
C ARG A 69 9.42 0.49 -1.39
N ARG A 70 8.78 -0.42 -2.12
CA ARG A 70 8.78 -0.44 -3.58
C ARG A 70 7.82 0.58 -4.20
N PHE A 71 6.62 0.71 -3.66
CA PHE A 71 5.53 1.42 -4.33
C PHE A 71 5.07 2.70 -3.66
N CYS A 72 5.38 2.91 -2.37
CA CYS A 72 4.92 4.08 -1.61
C CYS A 72 6.01 5.15 -1.46
N GLN A 73 7.06 5.13 -2.28
CA GLN A 73 8.24 5.99 -2.08
C GLN A 73 8.00 7.49 -2.28
N PHE A 74 6.96 7.91 -3.00
CA PHE A 74 6.76 9.34 -3.35
C PHE A 74 5.58 10.02 -2.65
N ASP A 75 4.66 9.25 -2.07
CA ASP A 75 3.48 9.81 -1.42
C ASP A 75 3.77 10.13 0.06
N ASP A 76 4.17 11.39 0.30
CA ASP A 76 4.46 11.95 1.61
C ASP A 76 3.40 12.95 2.10
N GLY A 77 2.24 13.01 1.42
CA GLY A 77 1.17 13.94 1.75
C GLY A 77 1.38 15.39 1.28
N ARG A 78 2.48 15.70 0.58
CA ARG A 78 2.78 17.08 0.12
C ARG A 78 2.72 17.26 -1.40
N ALA A 79 2.16 16.28 -2.13
CA ALA A 79 2.07 16.34 -3.59
C ALA A 79 1.34 17.60 -4.09
N ALA A 80 0.19 17.93 -3.49
CA ALA A 80 -0.59 19.12 -3.89
C ALA A 80 0.18 20.41 -3.61
N GLU A 81 0.83 20.54 -2.45
CA GLU A 81 1.66 21.71 -2.11
C GLU A 81 2.75 21.93 -3.16
N ARG A 82 3.47 20.87 -3.55
CA ARG A 82 4.53 20.95 -4.57
C ARG A 82 3.98 21.43 -5.92
N VAL A 83 2.82 20.93 -6.34
CA VAL A 83 2.17 21.36 -7.60
C VAL A 83 1.77 22.83 -7.54
N VAL A 84 1.12 23.27 -6.46
CA VAL A 84 0.70 24.67 -6.29
C VAL A 84 1.90 25.60 -6.35
N ARG A 85 2.95 25.33 -5.56
CA ARG A 85 4.18 26.13 -5.54
C ARG A 85 4.83 26.22 -6.91
N ARG A 86 5.00 25.08 -7.59
CA ARG A 86 5.76 25.02 -8.84
C ARG A 86 5.00 25.53 -10.07
N VAL A 87 3.71 25.23 -10.17
CA VAL A 87 2.91 25.45 -11.40
C VAL A 87 2.06 26.71 -11.29
N LEU A 88 1.48 26.99 -10.12
CA LEU A 88 0.57 28.13 -9.95
C LEU A 88 1.29 29.39 -9.44
N LEU A 89 2.28 29.22 -8.55
CA LEU A 89 3.02 30.33 -7.96
C LEU A 89 4.36 30.61 -8.64
N GLY A 90 4.84 29.71 -9.50
CA GLY A 90 6.09 29.88 -10.24
C GLY A 90 7.35 29.84 -9.37
N GLU A 91 7.27 29.24 -8.19
CA GLU A 91 8.41 29.11 -7.28
C GLU A 91 9.53 28.25 -7.92
N PRO A 92 10.81 28.62 -7.74
CA PRO A 92 11.92 27.93 -8.39
C PRO A 92 12.17 26.55 -7.75
N PRO A 93 12.70 25.55 -8.49
CA PRO A 93 12.82 24.16 -8.02
C PRO A 93 13.50 23.96 -6.66
N GLU A 94 14.50 24.79 -6.34
CA GLU A 94 15.25 24.77 -5.08
C GLU A 94 14.40 25.15 -3.85
N SER A 95 13.26 25.80 -4.06
CA SER A 95 12.31 26.16 -2.99
C SER A 95 11.20 25.12 -2.79
N ILE A 96 11.08 24.15 -3.69
CA ILE A 96 10.07 23.10 -3.60
C ILE A 96 10.46 22.10 -2.51
N PRO A 97 9.59 21.83 -1.52
CA PRO A 97 9.91 20.88 -0.45
C PRO A 97 10.27 19.49 -1.01
N PRO A 98 11.38 18.88 -0.57
CA PRO A 98 11.76 17.54 -1.01
C PRO A 98 10.75 16.49 -0.52
N VAL A 99 10.77 15.32 -1.15
CA VAL A 99 9.98 14.16 -0.69
C VAL A 99 10.52 13.68 0.66
N ILE A 100 9.66 13.59 1.67
CA ILE A 100 10.04 13.05 2.99
C ILE A 100 10.32 11.55 2.84
N PRO A 101 11.45 10.99 3.29
CA PRO A 101 11.73 9.56 3.21
C PRO A 101 10.67 8.69 3.91
N LEU A 102 10.34 7.52 3.34
CA LEU A 102 9.28 6.65 3.87
C LEU A 102 9.47 6.28 5.36
N ALA A 103 10.72 6.11 5.80
CA ALA A 103 11.06 5.76 7.19
C ALA A 103 10.77 6.89 8.20
N GLU A 104 10.66 8.14 7.72
CA GLU A 104 10.41 9.33 8.55
C GLU A 104 8.92 9.73 8.56
N ARG A 105 8.09 9.04 7.76
CA ARG A 105 6.66 9.35 7.66
C ARG A 105 5.88 8.68 8.78
N ILE A 106 4.90 9.40 9.29
CA ILE A 106 3.92 8.90 10.26
C ILE A 106 2.64 8.54 9.49
N PRO A 107 2.25 7.25 9.40
CA PRO A 107 0.99 6.88 8.78
C PRO A 107 -0.19 7.53 9.50
N ALA A 108 -1.25 7.83 8.74
CA ALA A 108 -2.47 8.38 9.33
C ALA A 108 -3.01 7.45 10.44
N PRO A 109 -3.44 8.01 11.58
CA PRO A 109 -3.89 7.21 12.71
C PRO A 109 -5.04 6.28 12.31
N ALA A 110 -5.06 5.08 12.86
CA ALA A 110 -6.22 4.21 12.76
C ALA A 110 -7.39 4.83 13.54
N HIS A 111 -8.61 4.68 13.02
CA HIS A 111 -9.78 5.00 13.82
C HIS A 111 -9.78 4.07 15.04
N ALA A 112 -9.84 4.66 16.25
CA ALA A 112 -10.10 3.87 17.44
C ALA A 112 -11.47 3.21 17.26
N LEU A 113 -11.53 1.88 17.39
CA LEU A 113 -12.80 1.19 17.50
C LEU A 113 -13.48 1.74 18.76
N VAL A 114 -14.52 2.56 18.58
CA VAL A 114 -15.47 2.82 19.65
C VAL A 114 -16.12 1.47 19.93
N ARG A 115 -15.69 0.82 21.01
CA ARG A 115 -16.35 -0.39 21.51
C ARG A 115 -17.75 0.05 21.98
N SER A 116 -18.76 -0.23 21.16
CA SER A 116 -20.17 -0.20 21.57
C SER A 116 -20.48 -1.38 22.47
#